data_AF-A0A822GVA6-F1
#
_entry.id   AF-A0A822GVA6-F1
#
_cell.length_a   1.000
_cell.length_b   1.000
_cell.length_c   1.000
_cell.angle_alpha   90.00
_cell.angle_beta   90.00
_cell.angle_gamma   90.00
#
_symmetry.space_group_name_H-M   'P 1'
#
loop_
_entity.id
_entity.type
_entity.pdbx_description
1 polymer ?
#
loop_
_entity_poly.entity_id
_entity_poly.type
_entity_poly.pdbx_seq_one_letter_code
_entity_poly.pdbx_strand_id
1 'polypeptide(L)'
;VRDLIERRMNELANNLAAAFGCTAQVEYYRGGIPLVKHDEQTKRAIKAAETVVGSTNVNKNRQPLMGSEDFAFMLLERPGAFIIMGTNNGTEAKMLHSPDYDFNESEFL
;
A
#
# COMPACT_ATOMS: atom_id res chain seq x y z
N VAL A 1 -8.75 12.92 1.86
CA VAL A 1 -7.54 13.28 2.65
C VAL A 1 -6.47 13.97 1.80
N ARG A 2 -6.15 13.49 0.59
CA ARG A 2 -5.15 14.15 -0.29
C ARG A 2 -5.50 15.61 -0.61
N ASP A 3 -6.76 15.89 -0.91
CA ASP A 3 -7.22 17.27 -1.16
C ASP A 3 -7.05 18.17 0.07
N LEU A 4 -7.26 17.61 1.27
CA LEU A 4 -7.04 18.32 2.53
C LEU A 4 -5.54 18.63 2.70
N ILE A 5 -4.66 17.67 2.46
CA ILE A 5 -3.21 17.86 2.58
C ILE A 5 -2.73 18.94 1.60
N GLU A 6 -3.06 18.81 0.31
CA GLU A 6 -2.66 19.78 -0.71
C GLU A 6 -3.14 21.19 -0.39
N ARG A 7 -4.41 21.33 0.00
CA ARG A 7 -4.97 22.62 0.43
C ARG A 7 -4.23 23.18 1.65
N ARG A 8 -4.03 22.38 2.69
CA ARG A 8 -3.40 22.84 3.95
C ARG A 8 -1.93 23.20 3.75
N MET A 9 -1.21 22.50 2.90
CA MET A 9 0.17 22.87 2.59
C MET A 9 0.25 24.21 1.87
N ASN A 10 -0.64 24.46 0.90
CA ASN A 10 -0.75 25.76 0.24
C ASN A 10 -1.12 26.88 1.23
N GLU A 11 -2.13 26.67 2.08
CA GLU A 11 -2.54 27.66 3.08
C GLU A 11 -1.41 28.00 4.05
N LEU A 12 -0.73 26.98 4.59
CA LEU A 12 0.34 27.17 5.58
C LEU A 12 1.56 27.86 4.98
N ALA A 13 2.00 27.44 3.79
CA ALA A 13 3.15 28.04 3.12
C ALA A 13 2.91 29.53 2.82
N ASN A 14 1.75 29.86 2.26
CA ASN A 14 1.41 31.25 1.92
C ASN A 14 1.24 32.13 3.17
N ASN A 15 0.54 31.65 4.18
CA ASN A 15 0.31 32.43 5.41
C ASN A 15 1.62 32.68 6.17
N LEU A 16 2.51 31.69 6.24
CA LEU A 16 3.80 31.85 6.90
C LEU A 16 4.70 32.81 6.12
N ALA A 17 4.77 32.71 4.79
CA ALA A 17 5.55 33.63 3.98
C ALA A 17 5.04 35.08 4.13
N ALA A 18 3.73 35.28 4.07
CA ALA A 18 3.11 36.59 4.22
C ALA A 18 3.40 37.24 5.59
N ALA A 19 3.43 36.44 6.67
CA ALA A 19 3.74 36.93 8.02
C ALA A 19 5.14 37.55 8.14
N PHE A 20 6.06 37.21 7.23
CA PHE A 20 7.43 37.73 7.18
C PHE A 20 7.68 38.64 5.96
N GLY A 21 6.64 39.08 5.25
CA GLY A 21 6.79 39.92 4.06
C GLY A 21 7.37 39.19 2.83
N CYS A 22 7.33 37.86 2.82
CA CYS A 22 7.79 37.01 1.74
C CYS A 22 6.63 36.46 0.90
N THR A 23 6.97 35.77 -0.19
CA THR A 23 6.04 34.94 -0.98
C THR A 23 6.48 33.48 -0.96
N ALA A 24 5.55 32.56 -1.20
CA ALA A 24 5.83 31.13 -1.32
C ALA A 24 5.12 30.56 -2.55
N GLN A 25 5.73 29.56 -3.16
CA GLN A 25 5.13 28.74 -4.21
C GLN A 25 5.21 27.27 -3.77
N VAL A 26 4.07 26.57 -3.83
CA VAL A 26 4.01 25.14 -3.51
C VAL A 26 3.77 24.37 -4.81
N GLU A 27 4.70 23.48 -5.13
CA GLU A 27 4.51 22.48 -6.18
C GLU A 27 4.08 21.17 -5.54
N TYR A 28 2.82 20.77 -5.78
CA TYR A 28 2.28 19.54 -5.24
C TYR A 28 2.12 18.48 -6.33
N TYR A 29 2.94 17.44 -6.25
CA TYR A 29 2.86 16.31 -7.17
C TYR A 29 1.94 15.23 -6.61
N ARG A 30 0.78 15.05 -7.26
CA ARG A 30 -0.11 13.94 -6.95
C ARG A 30 0.50 12.64 -7.48
N GLY A 31 1.32 11.99 -6.66
CA GLY A 31 1.83 10.64 -6.89
C GLY A 31 0.77 9.54 -6.68
N GLY A 32 1.25 8.33 -6.39
CA GLY A 32 0.49 7.09 -6.25
C GLY A 32 -0.87 7.19 -5.53
N ILE A 33 -1.72 6.23 -5.80
CA ILE A 33 -3.07 6.13 -5.24
C ILE A 33 -3.13 5.00 -4.21
N PRO A 34 -4.05 5.04 -3.24
CA PRO A 34 -4.21 3.94 -2.31
C PRO A 34 -4.62 2.67 -3.07
N LEU A 35 -3.96 1.55 -2.77
CA LEU A 35 -4.42 0.25 -3.24
C LEU A 35 -5.68 -0.14 -2.46
N VAL A 36 -6.83 -0.06 -3.12
CA VAL A 36 -8.12 -0.45 -2.56
C VAL A 36 -8.58 -1.73 -3.24
N LYS A 37 -8.73 -2.79 -2.44
CA LYS A 37 -9.25 -4.08 -2.91
C LYS A 37 -10.77 -4.04 -3.06
N HIS A 38 -11.30 -4.85 -3.97
CA HIS A 38 -12.74 -5.00 -4.16
C HIS A 38 -13.24 -6.22 -3.38
N ASP A 39 -14.33 -6.09 -2.63
CA ASP A 39 -14.78 -7.13 -1.69
C ASP A 39 -15.07 -8.48 -2.37
N GLU A 40 -15.78 -8.47 -3.50
CA GLU A 40 -16.15 -9.72 -4.21
C GLU A 40 -14.92 -10.45 -4.76
N GLN A 41 -13.97 -9.72 -5.33
CA GLN A 41 -12.73 -10.26 -5.87
C GLN A 41 -11.82 -10.73 -4.74
N THR A 42 -11.81 -10.02 -3.61
CA THR A 42 -11.09 -10.43 -2.40
C THR A 42 -11.64 -11.75 -1.86
N LYS A 43 -12.97 -11.91 -1.79
CA LYS A 43 -13.61 -13.17 -1.37
C LYS A 43 -13.24 -14.33 -2.31
N ARG A 44 -13.22 -14.08 -3.62
CA ARG A 44 -12.81 -15.08 -4.63
C ARG A 44 -11.35 -15.49 -4.47
N ALA A 45 -10.46 -14.51 -4.29
CA ALA A 45 -9.04 -14.76 -4.07
C ALA A 45 -8.78 -15.55 -2.77
N ILE A 46 -9.48 -15.21 -1.68
CA ILE A 46 -9.43 -15.97 -0.42
C ILE A 46 -9.85 -17.42 -0.68
N LYS A 47 -11.01 -17.65 -1.29
CA LYS A 47 -11.49 -19.01 -1.56
C LYS A 47 -10.49 -19.81 -2.40
N ALA A 48 -9.94 -19.20 -3.45
CA ALA A 48 -8.93 -19.83 -4.28
C ALA A 48 -7.67 -20.20 -3.48
N ALA A 49 -7.14 -19.28 -2.66
CA ALA A 49 -5.99 -19.56 -1.81
C ALA A 49 -6.28 -20.68 -0.81
N GLU A 50 -7.45 -20.69 -0.17
CA GLU A 50 -7.86 -21.74 0.77
C GLU A 50 -7.92 -23.12 0.10
N THR A 51 -8.30 -23.21 -1.18
CA THR A 51 -8.29 -24.49 -1.90
C THR A 51 -6.88 -25.01 -2.20
N VAL A 52 -5.88 -24.14 -2.22
CA VAL A 52 -4.49 -24.50 -2.57
C VAL A 52 -3.69 -24.79 -1.31
N VAL A 53 -3.71 -23.88 -0.34
CA VAL A 53 -2.85 -23.95 0.86
C VAL A 53 -3.59 -24.36 2.13
N GLY A 54 -4.90 -24.58 2.05
CA GLY A 54 -5.74 -24.84 3.21
C GLY A 54 -6.09 -23.58 4.01
N SER A 55 -7.25 -23.59 4.66
CA SER A 55 -7.80 -22.40 5.33
C SER A 55 -7.00 -21.90 6.53
N THR A 56 -6.18 -22.75 7.15
CA THR A 56 -5.31 -22.37 8.28
C THR A 56 -4.12 -21.51 7.83
N ASN A 57 -3.74 -21.59 6.55
CA ASN A 57 -2.59 -20.86 5.98
C ASN A 57 -3.01 -19.55 5.28
N VAL A 58 -4.27 -19.11 5.43
CA VAL A 58 -4.79 -17.88 4.81
C VAL A 58 -5.21 -16.86 5.87
N ASN A 59 -4.48 -15.74 5.95
CA ASN A 59 -4.89 -14.59 6.75
C ASN A 59 -5.82 -13.65 5.95
N LYS A 60 -7.12 -13.71 6.26
CA LYS A 60 -8.18 -12.94 5.57
C LYS A 60 -8.31 -11.50 6.10
N ASN A 61 -7.78 -11.24 7.29
CA ASN A 61 -7.98 -10.01 8.07
C ASN A 61 -6.67 -9.24 8.27
N ARG A 62 -5.81 -9.24 7.25
CA ARG A 62 -4.55 -8.51 7.28
C ARG A 62 -4.82 -7.00 7.44
N GLN A 63 -4.10 -6.36 8.35
CA GLN A 63 -4.10 -4.90 8.46
C GLN A 63 -3.54 -4.25 7.19
N PRO A 64 -3.96 -3.02 6.84
CA PRO A 64 -3.35 -2.24 5.77
C PRO A 64 -1.84 -2.08 5.94
N LEU A 65 -1.13 -1.94 4.82
CA LEU A 65 0.31 -1.64 4.81
C LEU A 65 0.55 -0.17 4.49
N MET A 66 1.69 0.33 4.98
CA MET A 66 2.17 1.69 4.69
C MET A 66 2.91 1.80 3.35
N GLY A 67 3.24 0.67 2.72
CA GLY A 67 3.91 0.64 1.42
C GLY A 67 3.00 1.16 0.28
N SER A 68 3.59 1.85 -0.68
CA SER A 68 2.93 2.21 -1.94
C SER A 68 3.06 1.06 -2.93
N GLU A 69 2.02 0.83 -3.73
CA GLU A 69 1.96 -0.26 -4.71
C GLU A 69 1.28 0.25 -5.99
N ASP A 70 1.91 0.07 -7.15
CA ASP A 70 1.42 0.59 -8.42
C ASP A 70 0.28 -0.24 -9.01
N PHE A 71 0.11 -1.48 -8.54
CA PHE A 71 -1.07 -2.31 -8.85
C PHE A 71 -2.39 -1.61 -8.50
N ALA A 72 -2.35 -0.61 -7.62
CA ALA A 72 -3.49 0.25 -7.32
C ALA A 72 -4.08 0.90 -8.59
N PHE A 73 -3.26 1.25 -9.59
CA PHE A 73 -3.74 1.80 -10.86
C PHE A 73 -4.48 0.77 -11.70
N MET A 74 -4.05 -0.50 -11.69
CA MET A 74 -4.81 -1.58 -12.35
C MET A 74 -6.19 -1.76 -11.71
N LEU A 75 -6.27 -1.60 -10.38
CA LEU A 75 -7.53 -1.69 -9.65
C LEU A 75 -8.48 -0.52 -9.88
N LEU A 76 -8.01 0.63 -10.39
CA LEU A 76 -8.92 1.69 -10.86
C LEU A 76 -9.67 1.27 -12.11
N GLU A 77 -9.00 0.56 -13.01
CA GLU A 77 -9.56 0.18 -14.30
C GLU A 77 -10.45 -1.05 -14.20
N ARG A 78 -10.10 -1.99 -13.31
CA ARG A 78 -10.82 -3.26 -13.17
C ARG A 78 -10.96 -3.70 -11.72
N PRO A 79 -12.15 -4.17 -11.32
CA PRO A 79 -12.32 -4.83 -10.03
C PRO A 79 -11.38 -6.02 -9.89
N GLY A 80 -10.60 -6.02 -8.82
CA GLY A 80 -9.57 -7.02 -8.56
C GLY A 80 -9.19 -7.13 -7.09
N ALA A 81 -8.26 -8.04 -6.80
CA ALA A 81 -7.67 -8.25 -5.50
C ALA A 81 -6.15 -8.31 -5.63
N PHE A 82 -5.46 -7.76 -4.64
CA PHE A 82 -4.02 -7.89 -4.47
C PHE A 82 -3.77 -8.74 -3.23
N ILE A 83 -2.96 -9.79 -3.38
CA ILE A 83 -2.64 -10.72 -2.29
C ILE A 83 -1.15 -10.62 -1.97
N ILE A 84 -0.82 -10.81 -0.70
CA ILE A 84 0.57 -10.85 -0.24
C ILE A 84 0.85 -12.30 0.13
N MET A 85 1.90 -12.86 -0.48
CA MET A 85 2.41 -14.17 -0.11
C MET A 85 3.32 -14.03 1.11
N GLY A 86 3.22 -14.96 2.06
CA GLY A 86 4.16 -15.03 3.16
C GLY A 86 5.54 -15.43 2.63
N THR A 87 6.59 -14.76 3.09
CA THR A 87 7.99 -15.05 2.67
C THR A 87 8.86 -15.45 3.86
N ASN A 88 8.25 -15.89 4.97
CA ASN A 88 8.95 -16.08 6.25
C ASN A 88 8.53 -17.38 6.94
N ASN A 89 9.50 -18.08 7.51
CA ASN A 89 9.37 -19.35 8.23
C ASN A 89 9.15 -19.20 9.75
N GLY A 90 8.66 -18.04 10.22
CA GLY A 90 8.39 -17.80 11.64
C GLY A 90 9.56 -17.27 12.46
N THR A 91 10.69 -16.94 11.83
CA THR A 91 11.78 -16.14 12.44
C THR A 91 11.55 -14.65 12.19
N GLU A 92 12.38 -13.74 12.71
CA GLU A 92 12.22 -12.30 12.47
C GLU A 92 12.53 -11.99 11.00
N ALA A 93 11.50 -11.92 10.15
CA ALA A 93 11.68 -11.60 8.74
C ALA A 93 12.35 -10.24 8.59
N LYS A 94 13.44 -10.22 7.83
CA LYS A 94 14.06 -9.00 7.37
C LYS A 94 13.06 -8.24 6.51
N MET A 95 12.94 -6.94 6.75
CA MET A 95 11.97 -6.10 6.04
C MET A 95 12.29 -6.05 4.55
N LEU A 96 11.25 -5.98 3.71
CA LEU A 96 11.42 -5.61 2.30
C LEU A 96 12.21 -4.29 2.21
N HIS A 97 13.07 -4.17 1.21
CA HIS A 97 14.02 -3.07 1.01
C HIS A 97 15.18 -2.98 2.03
N SER A 98 15.34 -3.96 2.92
CA SER A 98 16.57 -4.10 3.72
C SER A 98 17.69 -4.70 2.89
N PRO A 99 18.97 -4.29 3.07
CA PRO A 99 20.11 -5.01 2.50
C PRO A 99 20.24 -6.45 3.03
N ASP A 100 19.68 -6.71 4.22
CA ASP A 100 19.61 -8.04 4.82
C ASP A 100 18.41 -8.86 4.32
N TYR A 101 17.61 -8.34 3.38
CA TYR A 101 16.42 -9.06 2.92
C TYR A 101 16.84 -10.39 2.27
N ASP A 102 16.37 -11.49 2.85
CA ASP A 102 16.58 -12.84 2.35
C ASP A 102 15.24 -13.45 2.01
N PHE A 103 15.08 -13.84 0.74
CA PHE A 103 13.83 -14.33 0.22
C PHE A 103 13.77 -15.85 0.40
N ASN A 104 12.75 -16.34 1.12
CA ASN A 104 12.59 -17.77 1.30
C ASN A 104 11.99 -18.45 0.06
N GLU A 105 12.84 -19.09 -0.75
CA GLU A 105 12.43 -19.83 -1.94
C GLU A 105 11.65 -21.12 -1.66
N SER A 106 11.75 -21.69 -0.45
CA SER A 106 11.03 -22.93 -0.10
C SER A 106 9.50 -22.78 -0.05
N GLU A 107 8.99 -21.54 -0.08
CA GLU A 107 7.56 -21.24 -0.21
C GLU A 107 7.06 -21.33 -1.67
N PHE A 108 7.98 -21.51 -2.64
CA PHE A 108 7.68 -21.56 -4.08
C PHE A 108 7.90 -22.96 -4.71
N LEU A 109 8.38 -23.94 -3.94
CA LEU A 109 8.69 -25.32 -4.37
C LEU A 109 7.86 -26.34 -3.58
#